data_AF-A0A8F5VP79-F1
#
_entry.id   AF-A0A8F5VP79-F1
#
_cell.length_a   1.000
_cell.length_b   1.000
_cell.length_c   1.000
_cell.angle_alpha   90.00
_cell.angle_beta   90.00
_cell.angle_gamma   90.00
#
_symmetry.space_group_name_H-M   'P 1'
#
loop_
_entity.id
_entity.type
_entity.pdbx_description
1 polymer ?
#
loop_
_entity_poly.entity_id
_entity_poly.type
_entity_poly.pdbx_seq_one_letter_code
_entity_poly.pdbx_strand_id
1 'polypeptide(L)'
;MDICNKCEECTKLCEIVPKMAGVFKALGDLTRLRIIYLLTTDTTGTLGVSELATRLGISQPAVSQHLKTLKSEGIVDSRRNGFYIYYTINRDRMVEFRDNFELMYSSVMGRCNRELIRKSSPDQGFRACIIYYSYSGITRHIAEEIRNASGCDLIEVRTKKPYSSFSAYTTGVFRSRKMACDPIEPDTIDVSPYDLIVMGTPVWAWKPAPAMNAAVQALKGCEGKRVVVITTCSNQPGEALPILKESLTRRGAIVALEISLTSEDTKNPDAGGEILRRIIEAQPFGDTTKTLDSEEK
;
A
#
# COMPACT_ATOMS: atom_id res chain seq x y z
N MET A 1 20.92 10.59 3.66
CA MET A 1 19.80 9.67 3.40
C MET A 1 19.65 9.60 1.90
N ASP A 2 19.89 8.44 1.28
CA ASP A 2 19.61 8.25 -0.14
C ASP A 2 18.10 8.18 -0.32
N ILE A 3 17.53 9.31 -0.71
CA ILE A 3 16.10 9.46 -0.90
C ILE A 3 15.68 8.70 -2.17
N CYS A 4 14.73 7.78 -2.03
CA CYS A 4 14.16 7.03 -3.16
C CYS A 4 13.22 7.94 -3.98
N ASN A 5 13.73 8.68 -4.96
CA ASN A 5 12.93 9.52 -5.87
C ASN A 5 12.18 8.73 -6.96
N LYS A 6 12.03 7.41 -6.81
CA LYS A 6 11.49 6.51 -7.84
C LYS A 6 9.99 6.20 -7.67
N CYS A 7 9.27 6.89 -6.78
CA CYS A 7 7.85 6.64 -6.54
C CYS A 7 7.07 7.90 -6.14
N GLU A 8 5.83 8.04 -6.61
CA GLU A 8 4.98 9.21 -6.35
C GLU A 8 4.77 9.45 -4.85
N GLU A 9 4.60 8.38 -4.07
CA GLU A 9 4.41 8.44 -2.62
C GLU A 9 5.68 8.86 -1.88
N CYS A 10 6.84 8.40 -2.34
CA CYS A 10 8.16 8.77 -1.84
C CYS A 10 8.44 10.25 -2.13
N THR A 11 8.11 10.70 -3.34
CA THR A 11 8.23 12.11 -3.76
C THR A 11 7.34 13.00 -2.90
N LYS A 12 6.08 12.62 -2.68
CA LYS A 12 5.17 13.32 -1.75
C LYS A 12 5.74 13.35 -0.33
N LEU A 13 6.27 12.23 0.17
CA LEU A 13 6.88 12.17 1.50
C LEU A 13 8.05 13.16 1.63
N CYS A 14 8.87 13.28 0.59
CA CYS A 14 10.01 14.21 0.58
C CYS A 14 9.59 15.68 0.61
N GLU A 15 8.46 16.00 -0.02
CA GLU A 15 7.90 17.36 0.03
C GLU A 15 7.25 17.69 1.37
N ILE A 16 6.59 16.73 2.02
CA ILE A 16 5.88 16.96 3.29
C ILE A 16 6.83 16.96 4.50
N VAL A 17 7.90 16.15 4.51
CA VAL A 17 8.77 15.97 5.69
C VAL A 17 9.36 17.31 6.19
N PRO A 18 9.92 18.19 5.32
CA PRO A 18 10.40 19.51 5.77
C PRO A 18 9.27 20.40 6.32
N LYS A 19 8.08 20.36 5.71
CA LYS A 19 6.90 21.13 6.17
C LYS A 19 6.45 20.64 7.55
N MET A 20 6.38 19.32 7.74
CA MET A 20 6.02 18.68 9.00
C MET A 20 7.02 19.01 10.10
N ALA A 21 8.32 19.04 9.80
CA ALA A 21 9.35 19.45 10.75
C ALA A 21 9.13 20.88 11.28
N GLY A 22 8.71 21.81 10.41
CA GLY A 22 8.32 23.18 10.80
C GLY A 22 7.16 23.18 11.79
N VAL A 23 6.07 22.48 11.46
CA VAL A 23 4.89 22.39 12.32
C VAL A 23 5.20 21.70 13.65
N PHE A 24 5.97 20.60 13.66
CA PHE A 24 6.39 19.96 14.91
C PHE A 24 7.28 20.86 15.75
N LYS A 25 8.19 21.62 15.15
CA LYS A 25 8.96 22.63 15.86
C LYS A 25 8.05 23.72 16.41
N ALA A 26 6.92 24.03 15.77
CA ALA A 26 5.92 24.94 16.30
C ALA A 26 5.10 24.37 17.47
N LEU A 27 4.78 23.09 17.43
CA LEU A 27 3.96 22.41 18.44
C LEU A 27 4.79 21.85 19.60
N GLY A 28 6.11 21.69 19.45
CA GLY A 28 7.01 21.14 20.46
C GLY A 28 7.30 22.06 21.67
N ASP A 29 6.44 23.04 21.95
CA ASP A 29 6.56 23.96 23.09
C ASP A 29 5.26 24.01 23.87
N LEU A 30 5.39 23.88 25.19
CA LEU A 30 4.25 23.78 26.10
C LEU A 30 3.35 25.04 26.06
N THR A 31 3.95 26.23 25.97
CA THR A 31 3.18 27.49 25.97
C THR A 31 2.34 27.62 24.70
N ARG A 32 2.89 27.28 23.54
CA ARG A 32 2.15 27.24 22.27
C ARG A 32 1.03 26.22 22.27
N LEU A 33 1.24 25.04 22.84
CA LEU A 33 0.15 24.05 23.01
C LEU A 33 -0.95 24.58 23.94
N ARG A 34 -0.59 25.30 25.01
CA ARG A 34 -1.59 25.95 25.89
C ARG A 34 -2.36 27.06 25.17
N ILE A 35 -1.73 27.84 24.30
CA ILE A 35 -2.43 28.82 23.45
C ILE A 35 -3.47 28.12 22.57
N ILE A 36 -3.08 27.02 21.91
CA ILE A 36 -4.00 26.23 21.07
C ILE A 36 -5.16 25.70 21.91
N TYR A 37 -4.88 25.09 23.06
CA TYR A 37 -5.89 24.62 24.00
C TYR A 37 -6.89 25.73 24.33
N LEU A 38 -6.40 26.89 24.78
CA LEU A 38 -7.25 28.03 25.13
C LEU A 38 -8.12 28.50 23.96
N LEU A 39 -7.56 28.59 22.75
CA LEU A 39 -8.32 28.98 21.54
C LEU A 39 -9.40 27.94 21.17
N THR A 40 -9.16 26.66 21.43
CA THR A 40 -10.11 25.58 21.11
C THR A 40 -11.20 25.37 22.16
N THR A 41 -10.93 25.70 23.43
CA THR A 41 -11.88 25.53 24.54
C THR A 41 -12.66 26.80 24.86
N ASP A 42 -12.21 27.95 24.37
CA ASP A 42 -12.94 29.20 24.55
C ASP A 42 -14.26 29.17 23.79
N THR A 43 -15.33 29.67 24.41
CA THR A 43 -16.68 29.65 23.85
C THR A 43 -16.81 30.49 22.58
N THR A 44 -15.96 31.50 22.41
CA THR A 44 -15.95 32.35 21.21
C THR A 44 -15.05 31.79 20.10
N GLY A 45 -14.12 30.89 20.44
CA GLY A 45 -13.09 30.38 19.54
C GLY A 45 -12.08 31.44 19.07
N THR A 46 -12.09 32.64 19.66
CA THR A 46 -11.20 33.76 19.28
C THR A 46 -10.65 34.45 20.52
N LEU A 47 -9.33 34.67 20.62
CA LEU A 47 -8.74 35.33 21.77
C LEU A 47 -7.75 36.43 21.37
N GLY A 48 -7.72 37.51 22.15
CA GLY A 48 -6.74 38.59 22.01
C GLY A 48 -5.44 38.30 22.76
N VAL A 49 -4.37 39.01 22.41
CA VAL A 49 -3.05 38.87 23.06
C VAL A 49 -3.10 39.15 24.55
N SER A 50 -3.77 40.22 24.97
CA SER A 50 -3.90 40.60 26.38
C SER A 50 -4.59 39.52 27.21
N GLU A 51 -5.62 38.90 26.65
CA GLU A 51 -6.38 37.85 27.32
C GLU A 51 -5.58 36.55 27.44
N LEU A 52 -4.90 36.16 26.36
CA LEU A 52 -3.96 35.03 26.39
C LEU A 52 -2.84 35.25 27.40
N ALA A 53 -2.29 36.46 27.49
CA ALA A 53 -1.24 36.80 28.46
C ALA A 53 -1.72 36.62 29.90
N THR A 54 -2.92 37.12 30.21
CA THR A 54 -3.55 36.95 31.52
C THR A 54 -3.80 35.48 31.85
N ARG A 55 -4.38 34.70 30.93
CA ARG A 55 -4.69 33.28 31.16
C ARG A 55 -3.45 32.40 31.29
N LEU A 56 -2.36 32.75 30.60
CA LEU A 56 -1.09 32.01 30.63
C LEU A 56 -0.13 32.46 31.73
N GLY A 57 -0.36 33.62 32.35
CA GLY A 57 0.52 34.19 33.36
C GLY A 57 1.88 34.64 32.81
N ILE A 58 1.93 35.08 31.54
CA ILE A 58 3.15 35.54 30.88
C ILE A 58 2.95 36.92 30.25
N SER A 59 4.05 37.58 29.86
CA SER A 59 3.98 38.93 29.28
C SER A 59 3.36 38.93 27.88
N GLN A 60 2.67 40.02 27.51
CA GLN A 60 2.11 40.18 26.16
C GLN A 60 3.15 40.09 25.03
N PRO A 61 4.39 40.62 25.19
CA PRO A 61 5.46 40.39 24.21
C PRO A 61 5.80 38.90 24.03
N ALA A 62 5.83 38.12 25.14
CA ALA A 62 6.09 36.69 25.06
C ALA A 62 4.96 35.95 24.31
N VAL A 63 3.70 36.24 24.63
CA VAL A 63 2.54 35.70 23.88
C VAL A 63 2.61 36.05 22.41
N SER A 64 2.92 37.31 22.09
CA SER A 64 3.03 37.78 20.69
C SER A 64 4.10 37.01 19.92
N GLN A 65 5.22 36.68 20.55
CA GLN A 65 6.28 35.89 19.94
C GLN A 65 5.83 34.44 19.67
N HIS A 66 5.12 33.81 20.62
CA HIS A 66 4.53 32.48 20.42
C HIS A 66 3.49 32.49 19.29
N LEU A 67 2.60 33.48 19.27
CA LEU A 67 1.59 33.65 18.22
C LEU A 67 2.21 33.92 16.84
N LYS A 68 3.30 34.69 16.77
CA LYS A 68 4.03 34.92 15.52
C LYS A 68 4.57 33.60 14.96
N THR A 69 5.09 32.73 15.83
CA THR A 69 5.60 31.41 15.42
C THR A 69 4.48 30.46 15.01
N LEU A 70 3.36 30.45 15.74
CA LEU A 70 2.19 29.65 15.36
C LEU A 70 1.60 30.14 14.02
N LYS A 71 1.60 31.45 13.79
CA LYS A 71 1.12 32.07 12.56
C LYS A 71 2.05 31.78 11.37
N SER A 72 3.37 31.75 11.56
CA SER A 72 4.31 31.43 10.48
C SER A 72 4.15 30.01 9.95
N GLU A 73 3.77 29.06 10.80
CA GLU A 73 3.44 27.69 10.39
C GLU A 73 1.97 27.51 9.94
N GLY A 74 1.17 28.59 9.98
CA GLY A 74 -0.24 28.58 9.58
C GLY A 74 -1.18 27.90 10.58
N ILE A 75 -0.76 27.68 11.84
CA ILE A 75 -1.60 27.03 12.87
C ILE A 75 -2.71 27.98 13.36
N VAL A 76 -2.43 29.28 13.38
CA VAL A 76 -3.39 30.32 13.79
C VAL A 76 -3.51 31.41 12.74
N ASP A 77 -4.72 31.92 12.58
CA ASP A 77 -5.01 33.13 11.83
C ASP A 77 -5.17 34.31 12.77
N SER A 78 -5.05 35.53 12.23
CA SER A 78 -5.24 36.76 12.98
C SER A 78 -6.24 37.66 12.27
N ARG A 79 -7.22 38.19 13.00
CA ARG A 79 -8.18 39.18 12.51
C ARG A 79 -8.09 40.45 13.35
N ARG A 80 -7.98 41.59 12.68
CA ARG A 80 -8.04 42.90 13.33
C ARG A 80 -9.49 43.34 13.50
N ASN A 81 -9.86 43.76 14.71
CA ASN A 81 -11.15 44.36 15.01
C ASN A 81 -10.90 45.64 15.83
N GLY A 82 -11.02 46.79 15.15
CA GLY A 82 -10.64 48.08 15.71
C GLY A 82 -9.15 48.13 16.11
N PHE A 83 -8.90 48.43 17.38
CA PHE A 83 -7.56 48.50 17.97
C PHE A 83 -6.98 47.15 18.37
N TYR A 84 -7.80 46.10 18.40
CA TYR A 84 -7.41 44.78 18.89
C TYR A 84 -7.16 43.79 17.76
N ILE A 85 -6.24 42.85 18.00
CA ILE A 85 -5.96 41.71 17.11
C ILE A 85 -6.38 40.44 17.84
N TYR A 86 -7.27 39.69 17.22
CA TYR A 86 -7.77 38.41 17.69
C TYR A 86 -7.17 37.28 16.89
N TYR A 87 -6.95 36.15 17.53
CA TYR A 87 -6.40 34.95 16.93
C TYR A 87 -7.42 33.82 16.97
N THR A 88 -7.41 32.99 15.94
CA THR A 88 -8.27 31.81 15.79
C THR A 88 -7.45 30.65 15.24
N ILE A 89 -7.87 29.41 15.49
CA ILE A 89 -7.24 28.25 14.85
C ILE A 89 -7.56 28.25 13.35
N ASN A 90 -6.52 28.05 12.53
CA ASN A 90 -6.69 27.84 11.09
C ASN A 90 -7.09 26.38 10.85
N ARG A 91 -8.39 26.13 10.65
CA ARG A 91 -8.93 24.76 10.57
C ARG A 91 -8.45 24.02 9.32
N ASP A 92 -8.37 24.71 8.19
CA ASP A 92 -7.96 24.12 6.92
C ASP A 92 -6.51 23.62 7.00
N ARG A 93 -5.63 24.42 7.60
CA ARG A 93 -4.24 24.04 7.82
C ARG A 93 -4.09 22.87 8.79
N MET A 94 -4.95 22.79 9.81
CA MET A 94 -4.96 21.64 10.74
C MET A 94 -5.42 20.35 10.08
N VAL A 95 -6.34 20.41 9.11
CA VAL A 95 -6.75 19.26 8.29
C VAL A 95 -5.59 18.80 7.40
N GLU A 96 -4.94 19.73 6.69
CA GLU A 96 -3.75 19.42 5.88
C GLU A 96 -2.62 18.79 6.72
N PHE A 97 -2.38 19.31 7.92
CA PHE A 97 -1.39 18.75 8.84
C PHE A 97 -1.73 17.32 9.27
N ARG A 98 -3.00 17.06 9.61
CA ARG A 98 -3.46 15.70 9.95
C ARG A 98 -3.21 14.74 8.78
N ASP A 99 -3.57 15.14 7.57
CA ASP A 99 -3.46 14.27 6.39
C ASP A 99 -1.98 13.98 6.05
N ASN A 100 -1.11 14.99 6.18
CA ASN A 100 0.34 14.82 6.02
C ASN A 100 0.94 13.95 7.13
N PHE A 101 0.47 14.10 8.37
CA PHE A 101 0.89 13.26 9.49
C PHE A 101 0.49 11.80 9.26
N GLU A 102 -0.74 11.56 8.79
CA GLU A 102 -1.25 10.23 8.51
C GLU A 102 -0.43 9.55 7.40
N LEU A 103 -0.09 10.28 6.33
CA LEU A 103 0.78 9.78 5.26
C LEU A 103 2.20 9.46 5.77
N MET A 104 2.74 10.27 6.67
CA MET A 104 4.03 9.98 7.31
C MET A 104 3.92 8.77 8.26
N TYR A 105 2.87 8.70 9.06
CA TYR A 105 2.63 7.61 10.02
C TYR A 105 2.44 6.27 9.32
N SER A 106 1.66 6.22 8.25
CA SER A 106 1.49 5.04 7.42
C SER A 106 2.82 4.57 6.81
N SER A 107 3.71 5.49 6.44
CA SER A 107 5.06 5.15 5.94
C SER A 107 6.03 4.64 7.01
N VAL A 108 5.82 4.99 8.28
CA VAL A 108 6.61 4.47 9.42
C VAL A 108 6.12 3.08 9.83
N MET A 109 4.79 2.89 9.83
CA MET A 109 4.17 1.64 10.24
C MET A 109 4.14 0.60 9.13
N GLY A 110 4.03 1.03 7.87
CA GLY A 110 4.26 0.23 6.69
C GLY A 110 5.75 0.23 6.38
N ARG A 111 6.46 -0.87 6.64
CA ARG A 111 7.86 -0.94 6.21
C ARG A 111 7.91 -0.77 4.69
N CYS A 112 8.65 0.23 4.20
CA CYS A 112 8.94 0.34 2.78
C CYS A 112 9.77 -0.87 2.35
N ASN A 113 9.10 -1.95 1.94
CA ASN A 113 9.74 -3.19 1.50
C ASN A 113 10.49 -3.02 0.16
N ARG A 114 10.50 -1.81 -0.39
CA ARG A 114 11.29 -1.46 -1.58
C ARG A 114 12.79 -1.44 -1.33
N GLU A 115 13.24 -1.22 -0.09
CA GLU A 115 14.66 -1.40 0.27
C GLU A 115 15.04 -2.89 0.29
N LEU A 116 14.12 -3.78 0.69
CA LEU A 116 14.31 -5.23 0.56
C LEU A 116 14.40 -5.63 -0.91
N ILE A 117 13.54 -5.10 -1.79
CA ILE A 117 13.60 -5.34 -3.24
C ILE A 117 14.89 -4.77 -3.86
N ARG A 118 15.29 -3.55 -3.49
CA ARG A 118 16.54 -2.93 -3.98
C ARG A 118 17.78 -3.71 -3.54
N LYS A 119 17.78 -4.31 -2.35
CA LYS A 119 18.87 -5.18 -1.87
C LYS A 119 18.84 -6.58 -2.50
N SER A 120 17.66 -7.10 -2.85
CA SER A 120 17.50 -8.43 -3.47
C SER A 120 17.53 -8.43 -5.00
N SER A 121 17.50 -7.26 -5.65
CA SER A 121 17.78 -7.06 -7.09
C SER A 121 18.80 -5.94 -7.28
N PRO A 122 20.12 -6.25 -7.24
CA PRO A 122 21.19 -5.28 -7.50
C PRO A 122 21.18 -4.74 -8.93
N ASP A 123 20.58 -5.49 -9.87
CA ASP A 123 20.49 -5.13 -11.27
C ASP A 123 19.16 -4.42 -11.58
N GLN A 124 19.19 -3.28 -12.26
CA GLN A 124 18.01 -2.44 -12.52
C GLN A 124 17.03 -3.04 -13.56
N GLY A 125 17.24 -4.29 -13.98
CA GLY A 125 16.46 -4.98 -15.03
C GLY A 125 15.33 -5.88 -14.53
N PHE A 126 15.26 -6.24 -13.24
CA PHE A 126 14.27 -7.21 -12.77
C PHE A 126 12.84 -6.64 -12.78
N ARG A 127 11.94 -7.28 -13.54
CA ARG A 127 10.53 -6.87 -13.65
C ARG A 127 9.59 -7.93 -13.12
N ALA A 128 8.63 -7.51 -12.30
CA ALA A 128 7.57 -8.38 -11.81
C ALA A 128 6.19 -7.85 -12.19
N CYS A 129 5.22 -8.75 -12.34
CA CYS A 129 3.81 -8.40 -12.49
C CYS A 129 2.92 -9.24 -11.57
N ILE A 130 1.80 -8.67 -11.14
CA ILE A 130 0.71 -9.38 -10.46
C ILE A 130 -0.46 -9.53 -11.42
N ILE A 131 -0.84 -10.77 -11.70
CA ILE A 131 -2.04 -11.13 -12.46
C ILE A 131 -3.08 -11.65 -11.47
N TYR A 132 -4.24 -11.02 -11.36
CA TYR A 132 -5.25 -11.45 -10.39
C TYR A 132 -6.67 -11.41 -10.93
N TYR A 133 -7.53 -12.25 -10.36
CA TYR A 133 -8.99 -12.17 -10.49
C TYR A 133 -9.60 -11.86 -9.13
N SER A 134 -10.55 -10.94 -9.05
CA SER A 134 -11.29 -10.68 -7.82
C SER A 134 -12.77 -10.42 -8.07
N TYR A 135 -13.63 -11.15 -7.35
CA TYR A 135 -15.07 -10.95 -7.39
C TYR A 135 -15.54 -9.97 -6.31
N SER A 136 -15.24 -10.26 -5.03
CA SER A 136 -15.67 -9.46 -3.88
C SER A 136 -14.69 -8.34 -3.50
N GLY A 137 -13.54 -8.22 -4.17
CA GLY A 137 -12.53 -7.20 -3.91
C GLY A 137 -11.40 -7.59 -2.95
N ILE A 138 -11.51 -8.72 -2.23
CA ILE A 138 -10.47 -9.16 -1.28
C ILE A 138 -9.13 -9.40 -1.99
N THR A 139 -9.14 -10.20 -3.06
CA THR A 139 -7.93 -10.48 -3.86
C THR A 139 -7.38 -9.22 -4.53
N ARG A 140 -8.25 -8.27 -4.90
CA ARG A 140 -7.83 -6.96 -5.45
C ARG A 140 -7.04 -6.18 -4.40
N HIS A 141 -7.57 -6.08 -3.18
CA HIS A 141 -6.90 -5.39 -2.09
C HIS A 141 -5.51 -5.96 -1.82
N ILE A 142 -5.36 -7.29 -1.76
CA ILE A 142 -4.04 -7.93 -1.61
C ILE A 142 -3.11 -7.64 -2.79
N ALA A 143 -3.63 -7.66 -4.02
CA ALA A 143 -2.81 -7.36 -5.19
C ALA A 143 -2.33 -5.90 -5.19
N GLU A 144 -3.18 -4.96 -4.78
CA GLU A 144 -2.84 -3.54 -4.61
C GLU A 144 -1.81 -3.33 -3.49
N GLU A 145 -1.96 -4.02 -2.36
CA GLU A 145 -1.02 -4.03 -1.24
C GLU A 145 0.38 -4.49 -1.69
N ILE A 146 0.48 -5.62 -2.39
CA ILE A 146 1.76 -6.13 -2.92
C ILE A 146 2.32 -5.16 -3.96
N ARG A 147 1.48 -4.58 -4.82
CA ARG A 147 1.88 -3.55 -5.80
C ARG A 147 2.44 -2.31 -5.10
N ASN A 148 1.79 -1.81 -4.06
CA ASN A 148 2.25 -0.64 -3.31
C ASN A 148 3.58 -0.93 -2.61
N ALA A 149 3.74 -2.13 -2.06
CA ALA A 149 4.98 -2.55 -1.41
C ALA A 149 6.15 -2.78 -2.40
N SER A 150 5.86 -3.21 -3.64
CA SER A 150 6.88 -3.62 -4.61
C SER A 150 7.11 -2.70 -5.81
N GLY A 151 6.10 -1.94 -6.20
CA GLY A 151 6.07 -1.15 -7.43
C GLY A 151 5.94 -1.98 -8.71
N CYS A 152 5.50 -3.23 -8.63
CA CYS A 152 5.31 -4.12 -9.78
C CYS A 152 4.10 -3.71 -10.65
N ASP A 153 4.02 -4.25 -11.86
CA ASP A 153 2.87 -4.03 -12.73
C ASP A 153 1.65 -4.86 -12.27
N LEU A 154 0.44 -4.36 -12.53
CA LEU A 154 -0.80 -4.99 -12.10
C LEU A 154 -1.70 -5.28 -13.31
N ILE A 155 -2.15 -6.53 -13.44
CA ILE A 155 -3.00 -7.02 -14.52
C ILE A 155 -4.24 -7.66 -13.90
N GLU A 156 -5.37 -6.96 -13.97
CA GLU A 156 -6.65 -7.49 -13.51
C GLU A 156 -7.34 -8.30 -14.62
N VAL A 157 -7.64 -9.55 -14.31
CA VAL A 157 -8.44 -10.43 -15.16
C VAL A 157 -9.91 -10.21 -14.83
N ARG A 158 -10.73 -9.97 -15.85
CA ARG A 158 -12.18 -9.79 -15.72
C ARG A 158 -12.91 -10.81 -16.59
N THR A 159 -14.08 -11.26 -16.15
CA THR A 159 -14.91 -12.15 -17.00
C THR A 159 -15.73 -11.32 -17.98
N LYS A 160 -15.74 -11.67 -19.27
CA LYS A 160 -16.52 -10.98 -20.31
C LYS A 160 -18.03 -11.01 -20.03
N LYS A 161 -18.49 -12.00 -19.25
CA LYS A 161 -19.82 -12.02 -18.64
C LYS A 161 -19.66 -11.88 -17.13
N PRO A 162 -20.05 -10.76 -16.52
CA PRO A 162 -19.94 -10.59 -15.07
C PRO A 162 -20.91 -11.53 -14.37
N TYR A 163 -20.43 -12.17 -13.31
CA TYR A 163 -21.30 -12.96 -12.43
C TYR A 163 -22.22 -12.03 -11.63
N SER A 164 -23.50 -12.36 -11.55
CA SER A 164 -24.39 -11.83 -10.52
C SER A 164 -24.13 -12.54 -9.18
N SER A 165 -24.47 -11.91 -8.05
CA SER A 165 -24.33 -12.51 -6.71
C SER A 165 -24.89 -13.93 -6.65
N PHE A 166 -26.04 -14.18 -7.27
CA PHE A 166 -26.66 -15.50 -7.31
C PHE A 166 -25.92 -16.50 -8.23
N SER A 167 -25.43 -16.06 -9.38
CA SER A 167 -24.75 -16.93 -10.35
C SER A 167 -23.29 -17.25 -9.98
N ALA A 168 -22.61 -16.40 -9.22
CA ALA A 168 -21.28 -16.69 -8.67
C ALA A 168 -21.33 -17.91 -7.72
N TYR A 169 -22.29 -17.93 -6.79
CA TYR A 169 -22.43 -18.99 -5.79
C TYR A 169 -23.06 -20.29 -6.33
N THR A 170 -23.69 -20.27 -7.51
CA THR A 170 -24.34 -21.46 -8.10
C THR A 170 -23.61 -21.93 -9.36
N THR A 171 -23.64 -21.14 -10.42
CA THR A 171 -23.03 -21.46 -11.72
C THR A 171 -21.51 -21.40 -11.67
N GLY A 172 -20.92 -20.39 -11.00
CA GLY A 172 -19.47 -20.28 -10.81
C GLY A 172 -18.89 -21.44 -10.01
N VAL A 173 -19.56 -21.84 -8.92
CA VAL A 173 -19.22 -23.02 -8.11
C VAL A 173 -19.30 -24.32 -8.91
N PHE A 174 -20.35 -24.52 -9.70
CA PHE A 174 -20.50 -25.71 -10.53
C PHE A 174 -19.48 -25.78 -11.68
N ARG A 175 -19.16 -24.64 -12.29
CA ARG A 175 -18.14 -24.51 -13.35
C ARG A 175 -16.73 -24.69 -12.81
N SER A 176 -16.44 -24.17 -11.63
CA SER A 176 -15.18 -24.42 -10.89
C SER A 176 -14.99 -25.91 -10.62
N ARG A 177 -16.05 -26.59 -10.14
CA ARG A 177 -16.05 -28.05 -9.96
C ARG A 177 -15.68 -28.80 -11.24
N LYS A 178 -16.12 -28.32 -12.41
CA LYS A 178 -15.78 -28.87 -13.74
C LYS A 178 -14.47 -28.36 -14.36
N MET A 179 -13.67 -27.55 -13.66
CA MET A 179 -12.43 -26.92 -14.19
C MET A 179 -12.66 -26.15 -15.49
N ALA A 180 -13.79 -25.45 -15.61
CA ALA A 180 -14.08 -24.66 -16.80
C ALA A 180 -13.17 -23.41 -16.89
N CYS A 181 -12.89 -22.96 -18.12
CA CYS A 181 -12.27 -21.67 -18.42
C CYS A 181 -13.37 -20.69 -18.84
N ASP A 182 -13.54 -19.60 -18.09
CA ASP A 182 -14.48 -18.56 -18.50
C ASP A 182 -13.85 -17.63 -19.54
N PRO A 183 -14.63 -17.04 -20.45
CA PRO A 183 -14.13 -16.00 -21.34
C PRO A 183 -13.68 -14.80 -20.50
N ILE A 184 -12.40 -14.46 -20.59
CA ILE A 184 -11.78 -13.37 -19.83
C ILE A 184 -11.32 -12.22 -20.71
N GLU A 185 -11.08 -11.08 -20.08
CA GLU A 185 -10.40 -9.92 -20.62
C GLU A 185 -9.29 -9.51 -19.63
N PRO A 186 -8.05 -9.32 -20.09
CA PRO A 186 -7.57 -9.60 -21.45
C PRO A 186 -7.60 -11.12 -21.77
N ASP A 187 -7.83 -11.48 -23.03
CA ASP A 187 -7.85 -12.87 -23.50
C ASP A 187 -6.47 -13.41 -23.91
N THR A 188 -5.47 -12.53 -23.96
CA THR A 188 -4.05 -12.84 -24.08
C THR A 188 -3.26 -12.01 -23.07
N ILE A 189 -2.34 -12.63 -22.35
CA ILE A 189 -1.50 -11.97 -21.35
C ILE A 189 -0.03 -12.26 -21.68
N ASP A 190 0.67 -11.30 -22.27
CA ASP A 190 2.11 -11.44 -22.54
C ASP A 190 2.91 -11.17 -21.25
N VAL A 191 3.65 -12.18 -20.80
CA VAL A 191 4.50 -12.12 -19.62
C VAL A 191 5.99 -12.21 -19.94
N SER A 192 6.36 -12.24 -21.22
CA SER A 192 7.77 -12.25 -21.67
C SER A 192 8.63 -11.14 -21.04
N PRO A 193 8.12 -9.90 -20.85
CA PRO A 193 8.89 -8.80 -20.25
C PRO A 193 9.17 -8.94 -18.75
N TYR A 194 8.57 -9.91 -18.06
CA TYR A 194 8.67 -10.07 -16.62
C TYR A 194 9.50 -11.30 -16.26
N ASP A 195 10.23 -11.21 -15.16
CA ASP A 195 11.05 -12.29 -14.59
C ASP A 195 10.26 -13.08 -13.53
N LEU A 196 9.37 -12.39 -12.82
CA LEU A 196 8.51 -12.96 -11.79
C LEU A 196 7.04 -12.62 -12.04
N ILE A 197 6.21 -13.65 -11.98
CA ILE A 197 4.77 -13.53 -12.14
C ILE A 197 4.12 -13.92 -10.82
N VAL A 198 3.27 -13.05 -10.26
CA VAL A 198 2.45 -13.36 -9.09
C VAL A 198 1.02 -13.58 -9.58
N MET A 199 0.43 -14.74 -9.28
CA MET A 199 -0.95 -15.07 -9.69
C MET A 199 -1.88 -15.14 -8.48
N GLY A 200 -2.88 -14.25 -8.44
CA GLY A 200 -3.84 -14.12 -7.33
C GLY A 200 -5.26 -14.55 -7.67
N THR A 201 -5.84 -15.51 -6.94
CA THR A 201 -7.24 -15.94 -7.16
C THR A 201 -8.02 -16.19 -5.86
N PRO A 202 -9.35 -15.96 -5.84
CA PRO A 202 -10.20 -16.52 -4.82
C PRO A 202 -10.37 -18.03 -5.00
N VAL A 203 -10.66 -18.72 -3.89
CA VAL A 203 -11.00 -20.14 -3.86
C VAL A 203 -12.52 -20.32 -3.90
N TRP A 204 -13.01 -20.98 -4.94
CA TRP A 204 -14.42 -21.28 -5.15
C TRP A 204 -14.63 -22.78 -5.17
N ALA A 205 -15.39 -23.29 -4.20
CA ALA A 205 -15.66 -24.73 -4.03
C ALA A 205 -14.38 -25.58 -4.03
N TRP A 206 -13.39 -25.16 -3.23
CA TRP A 206 -12.09 -25.82 -3.05
C TRP A 206 -11.16 -25.79 -4.27
N LYS A 207 -11.50 -25.02 -5.31
CA LYS A 207 -10.80 -24.93 -6.59
C LYS A 207 -10.52 -23.46 -6.96
N PRO A 208 -9.56 -23.17 -7.86
CA PRO A 208 -9.33 -21.80 -8.31
C PRO A 208 -10.54 -21.28 -9.10
N ALA A 209 -10.70 -19.96 -9.14
CA ALA A 209 -11.77 -19.36 -9.94
C ALA A 209 -11.60 -19.72 -11.43
N PRO A 210 -12.70 -20.02 -12.14
CA PRO A 210 -12.66 -20.32 -13.58
C PRO A 210 -11.96 -19.24 -14.43
N ALA A 211 -12.05 -17.98 -14.01
CA ALA A 211 -11.34 -16.86 -14.64
C ALA A 211 -9.81 -16.99 -14.52
N MET A 212 -9.31 -17.47 -13.37
CA MET A 212 -7.88 -17.72 -13.19
C MET A 212 -7.40 -18.91 -14.02
N ASN A 213 -8.22 -19.97 -14.14
CA ASN A 213 -7.90 -21.08 -15.03
C ASN A 213 -7.73 -20.58 -16.48
N ALA A 214 -8.64 -19.72 -16.93
CA ALA A 214 -8.54 -19.08 -18.24
C ALA A 214 -7.30 -18.17 -18.34
N ALA A 215 -6.96 -17.43 -17.28
CA ALA A 215 -5.78 -16.56 -17.25
C ALA A 215 -4.48 -17.35 -17.43
N VAL A 216 -4.34 -18.51 -16.76
CA VAL A 216 -3.21 -19.43 -16.96
C VAL A 216 -3.13 -19.87 -18.42
N GLN A 217 -4.28 -20.12 -19.06
CA GLN A 217 -4.31 -20.46 -20.49
C GLN A 217 -3.99 -19.28 -21.41
N ALA A 218 -4.29 -18.05 -21.00
CA ALA A 218 -4.03 -16.84 -21.76
C ALA A 218 -2.57 -16.37 -21.71
N LEU A 219 -1.73 -16.92 -20.83
CA LEU A 219 -0.32 -16.52 -20.71
C LEU A 219 0.44 -16.73 -22.04
N LYS A 220 1.40 -15.87 -22.35
CA LYS A 220 2.41 -16.05 -23.42
C LYS A 220 3.79 -15.73 -22.88
N GLY A 221 4.79 -16.54 -23.23
CA GLY A 221 6.17 -16.34 -22.76
C GLY A 221 6.40 -16.70 -21.27
N CYS A 222 5.59 -17.60 -20.72
CA CYS A 222 5.70 -18.04 -19.31
C CYS A 222 6.68 -19.20 -19.09
N GLU A 223 7.24 -19.78 -20.14
CA GLU A 223 8.16 -20.91 -20.05
C GLU A 223 9.46 -20.51 -19.34
N GLY A 224 9.89 -21.31 -18.36
CA GLY A 224 11.06 -21.04 -17.51
C GLY A 224 10.88 -19.87 -16.54
N LYS A 225 9.78 -19.11 -16.62
CA LYS A 225 9.50 -17.98 -15.73
C LYS A 225 9.05 -18.48 -14.36
N ARG A 226 9.42 -17.72 -13.33
CA ARG A 226 9.08 -18.08 -11.95
C ARG A 226 7.74 -17.49 -11.58
N VAL A 227 6.93 -18.31 -10.92
CA VAL A 227 5.55 -17.96 -10.56
C VAL A 227 5.33 -18.13 -9.07
N VAL A 228 4.73 -17.13 -8.45
CA VAL A 228 4.18 -17.20 -7.08
C VAL A 228 2.68 -17.32 -7.20
N VAL A 229 2.07 -18.28 -6.52
CA VAL A 229 0.62 -18.45 -6.50
C VAL A 229 0.07 -18.00 -5.16
N ILE A 230 -0.93 -17.11 -5.19
CA ILE A 230 -1.63 -16.59 -4.02
C ILE A 230 -3.12 -16.93 -4.11
N THR A 231 -3.65 -17.60 -3.10
CA THR A 231 -5.08 -17.88 -2.99
C THR A 231 -5.70 -17.15 -1.82
N THR A 232 -6.85 -16.51 -2.02
CA THR A 232 -7.67 -15.93 -0.94
C THR A 232 -8.89 -16.82 -0.66
N CYS A 233 -9.06 -17.28 0.57
CA CYS A 233 -10.15 -18.17 0.96
C CYS A 233 -10.77 -17.76 2.31
N SER A 234 -12.03 -18.10 2.55
CA SER A 234 -12.68 -17.81 3.84
C SER A 234 -12.18 -18.70 4.99
N ASN A 235 -11.67 -19.89 4.68
CA ASN A 235 -11.21 -20.83 5.71
C ASN A 235 -9.98 -21.62 5.26
N GLN A 236 -10.11 -22.44 4.20
CA GLN A 236 -9.01 -23.26 3.69
C GLN A 236 -8.93 -23.22 2.15
N PRO A 237 -7.71 -23.34 1.58
CA PRO A 237 -7.50 -23.24 0.13
C PRO A 237 -7.97 -24.48 -0.64
N GLY A 238 -8.14 -25.62 0.02
CA GLY A 238 -8.51 -26.88 -0.64
C GLY A 238 -7.49 -27.34 -1.67
N GLU A 239 -7.98 -27.74 -2.84
CA GLU A 239 -7.19 -28.19 -3.98
C GLU A 239 -6.74 -27.03 -4.88
N ALA A 240 -7.04 -25.77 -4.52
CA ALA A 240 -6.83 -24.65 -5.43
C ALA A 240 -5.35 -24.42 -5.78
N LEU A 241 -4.47 -24.49 -4.79
CA LEU A 241 -3.03 -24.36 -4.97
C LEU A 241 -2.44 -25.50 -5.82
N PRO A 242 -2.69 -26.80 -5.49
CA PRO A 242 -2.25 -27.92 -6.34
C PRO A 242 -2.70 -27.81 -7.80
N ILE A 243 -3.97 -27.47 -8.05
CA ILE A 243 -4.53 -27.37 -9.40
C ILE A 243 -3.82 -26.28 -10.22
N LEU A 244 -3.59 -25.11 -9.61
CA LEU A 244 -2.87 -24.03 -10.28
C LEU A 244 -1.42 -24.37 -10.51
N LYS A 245 -0.76 -24.98 -9.53
CA LYS A 245 0.62 -25.41 -9.64
C LYS A 245 0.80 -26.35 -10.83
N GLU A 246 -0.05 -27.37 -10.93
CA GLU A 246 0.01 -28.33 -12.01
C GLU A 246 -0.27 -27.65 -13.36
N SER A 247 -1.28 -26.78 -13.42
CA SER A 247 -1.63 -26.05 -14.65
C SER A 247 -0.51 -25.15 -15.14
N LEU A 248 0.18 -24.45 -14.24
CA LEU A 248 1.33 -23.60 -14.57
C LEU A 248 2.56 -24.42 -14.96
N THR A 249 2.79 -25.54 -14.29
CA THR A 249 3.91 -26.44 -14.60
C THR A 249 3.74 -27.05 -16.00
N ARG A 250 2.51 -27.45 -16.39
CA ARG A 250 2.20 -27.90 -17.75
C ARG A 250 2.43 -26.83 -18.82
N ARG A 251 2.41 -25.56 -18.42
CA ARG A 251 2.72 -24.39 -19.27
C ARG A 251 4.20 -24.01 -19.27
N GLY A 252 5.05 -24.84 -18.67
CA GLY A 252 6.50 -24.65 -18.61
C GLY A 252 6.97 -23.65 -17.56
N ALA A 253 6.08 -23.13 -16.71
CA ALA A 253 6.45 -22.18 -15.66
C ALA A 253 6.95 -22.89 -14.39
N ILE A 254 7.82 -22.23 -13.64
CA ILE A 254 8.42 -22.76 -12.40
C ILE A 254 7.71 -22.14 -11.20
N VAL A 255 6.88 -22.92 -10.51
CA VAL A 255 6.17 -22.42 -9.32
C VAL A 255 7.14 -22.37 -8.14
N ALA A 256 7.53 -21.16 -7.75
CA ALA A 256 8.54 -20.91 -6.73
C ALA A 256 7.95 -20.84 -5.32
N LEU A 257 6.70 -20.40 -5.17
CA LEU A 257 6.06 -20.24 -3.87
C LEU A 257 4.53 -20.34 -3.97
N GLU A 258 3.93 -20.92 -2.95
CA GLU A 258 2.49 -21.06 -2.78
C GLU A 258 2.07 -20.38 -1.47
N ILE A 259 1.11 -19.45 -1.55
CA ILE A 259 0.60 -18.69 -0.41
C ILE A 259 -0.92 -18.82 -0.37
N SER A 260 -1.45 -19.22 0.79
CA SER A 260 -2.87 -19.13 1.07
C SER A 260 -3.10 -18.06 2.13
N LEU A 261 -4.07 -17.19 1.88
CA LEU A 261 -4.50 -16.11 2.77
C LEU A 261 -5.95 -16.33 3.16
N THR A 262 -6.21 -16.29 4.47
CA THR A 262 -7.55 -16.32 5.03
C THR A 262 -8.15 -14.91 5.10
N SER A 263 -9.46 -14.82 5.35
CA SER A 263 -10.10 -13.54 5.62
C SER A 263 -9.54 -12.81 6.84
N GLU A 264 -8.92 -13.52 7.78
CA GLU A 264 -8.27 -12.89 8.94
C GLU A 264 -6.92 -12.29 8.55
N ASP A 265 -6.13 -12.99 7.73
CA ASP A 265 -4.84 -12.51 7.23
C ASP A 265 -5.00 -11.22 6.40
N THR A 266 -6.14 -11.08 5.70
CA THR A 266 -6.44 -9.89 4.89
C THR A 266 -6.78 -8.64 5.71
N LYS A 267 -6.98 -8.77 7.03
CA LYS A 267 -7.21 -7.62 7.93
C LYS A 267 -5.91 -7.02 8.47
N ASN A 268 -4.78 -7.70 8.28
CA ASN A 268 -3.48 -7.22 8.75
C ASN A 268 -3.01 -6.02 7.88
N PRO A 269 -2.73 -4.85 8.48
CA PRO A 269 -2.23 -3.67 7.75
C PRO A 269 -0.86 -3.84 7.06
N ASP A 270 -0.04 -4.85 7.43
CA ASP A 270 1.25 -5.18 6.77
C ASP A 270 1.13 -6.47 5.93
N ALA A 271 -0.07 -6.89 5.54
CA ALA A 271 -0.28 -8.14 4.78
C ALA A 271 0.53 -8.16 3.48
N GLY A 272 0.51 -7.07 2.69
CA GLY A 272 1.31 -6.97 1.47
C GLY A 272 2.82 -7.09 1.72
N GLY A 273 3.30 -6.53 2.83
CA GLY A 273 4.71 -6.56 3.19
C GLY A 273 5.20 -7.92 3.62
N GLU A 274 4.41 -8.64 4.40
CA GLU A 274 4.71 -10.00 4.81
C GLU A 274 4.71 -10.97 3.63
N ILE A 275 3.73 -10.83 2.72
CA ILE A 275 3.70 -11.59 1.47
C ILE A 275 4.97 -11.34 0.66
N LEU A 276 5.38 -10.08 0.52
CA LEU A 276 6.57 -9.72 -0.22
C LEU A 276 7.86 -10.29 0.42
N ARG A 277 7.98 -10.31 1.75
CA ARG A 277 9.10 -10.96 2.44
C ARG A 277 9.17 -12.44 2.11
N ARG A 278 8.05 -13.15 2.22
CA ARG A 278 7.96 -14.57 1.86
C ARG A 278 8.33 -14.81 0.40
N ILE A 279 7.88 -13.93 -0.51
CA ILE A 279 8.27 -13.97 -1.92
C ILE A 279 9.79 -13.85 -2.05
N ILE A 280 10.43 -12.88 -1.40
CA ILE A 280 11.88 -12.67 -1.46
C ILE A 280 12.66 -13.84 -0.85
N GLU A 281 12.22 -14.37 0.29
CA GLU A 281 12.83 -15.50 1.00
C GLU A 281 12.78 -16.80 0.19
N ALA A 282 11.77 -16.98 -0.65
CA ALA A 282 11.68 -18.10 -1.60
C ALA A 282 12.74 -18.01 -2.73
N GLN A 283 13.67 -17.06 -2.64
CA GLN A 283 14.73 -16.76 -3.60
C GLN A 283 14.23 -16.80 -5.04
N PRO A 284 13.21 -16.00 -5.41
CA PRO A 284 12.56 -16.02 -6.72
C PRO A 284 13.52 -15.58 -7.82
N PHE A 285 14.71 -15.08 -7.47
CA PHE A 285 15.76 -14.59 -8.35
C PHE A 285 16.79 -15.66 -8.75
N GLY A 286 16.82 -16.81 -8.07
CA GLY A 286 17.83 -17.86 -8.25
C GLY A 286 19.04 -17.65 -7.34
N ASP A 287 19.83 -18.70 -7.13
CA ASP A 287 21.01 -18.72 -6.25
C ASP A 287 22.13 -17.87 -6.90
N THR A 288 22.17 -16.57 -6.59
CA THR A 288 23.17 -15.62 -7.13
C THR A 288 24.56 -15.83 -6.51
N THR A 289 24.68 -16.71 -5.52
CA THR A 289 25.90 -17.00 -4.76
C THR A 289 26.74 -18.13 -5.33
N LYS A 290 26.36 -18.77 -6.46
CA LYS A 290 27.15 -19.87 -7.06
C LYS A 290 27.96 -19.52 -8.31
N THR A 291 27.89 -18.28 -8.81
CA THR A 291 28.59 -17.90 -10.05
C THR A 291 29.93 -17.18 -9.81
N LEU A 292 30.39 -17.03 -8.57
CA LEU A 292 31.67 -16.35 -8.27
C LEU A 292 32.83 -17.29 -7.87
N ASP A 293 32.59 -18.60 -7.74
CA ASP A 293 33.62 -19.58 -7.29
C ASP A 293 34.04 -20.60 -8.36
N SER A 294 33.77 -20.36 -9.66
CA SER A 294 34.16 -21.30 -10.73
C SER A 294 35.08 -20.72 -11.82
N GLU A 295 35.67 -19.55 -11.60
CA GLU A 295 36.75 -19.01 -12.45
C GLU A 295 38.00 -18.69 -11.63
N GLU A 296 38.55 -19.69 -10.94
CA GLU A 296 39.96 -19.70 -10.52
C GLU A 296 40.41 -21.15 -10.27
N LYS A 297 40.71 -21.86 -11.36
CA LYS A 297 41.62 -23.01 -11.37
C LYS A 297 42.22 -23.23 -12.75
#